data_AF-A0A3N5W249-F1
#
_entry.id   AF-A0A3N5W249-F1
#
_cell.length_a   1.000
_cell.length_b   1.000
_cell.length_c   1.000
_cell.angle_alpha   90.00
_cell.angle_beta   90.00
_cell.angle_gamma   90.00
#
_symmetry.space_group_name_H-M   'P 1'
#
loop_
_entity.id
_entity.type
_entity.pdbx_description
1 polymer ?
#
loop_
_entity_poly.entity_id
_entity_poly.type
_entity_poly.pdbx_seq_one_letter_code
_entity_poly.pdbx_strand_id
1 'polypeptide(L)'
;MEKKVAVIGYGSIGKEIIASARRHEIPNARIVAVFDKASQVINSVEIENSDVHLFSDFDEFYNSQTYSNLDIIIECASKDAVREYGKKIIESKKDLIVLSVGAFSDKEYLSELQDLSNLNNTRILIPTGAIAGLDSIRSVKNIWTVCLLRQQSIPNHL
;
A
#
# COMPACT_ATOMS: atom_id res chain seq x y z
N MET A 1 6.73 -16.11 8.57
CA MET A 1 6.46 -16.25 7.12
C MET A 1 6.71 -14.89 6.49
N GLU A 2 7.52 -14.83 5.44
CA GLU A 2 7.80 -13.59 4.71
C GLU A 2 6.55 -13.11 3.97
N LYS A 3 6.25 -11.82 4.02
CA LYS A 3 5.13 -11.18 3.35
C LYS A 3 5.53 -10.65 1.98
N LYS A 4 4.74 -10.95 0.95
CA LYS A 4 4.92 -10.43 -0.41
C LYS A 4 4.21 -9.08 -0.54
N VAL A 5 4.97 -8.07 -0.94
CA VAL A 5 4.52 -6.68 -0.92
C VAL A 5 4.59 -6.07 -2.32
N ALA A 6 3.59 -5.29 -2.68
CA ALA A 6 3.65 -4.40 -3.83
C ALA A 6 3.66 -2.93 -3.41
N VAL A 7 4.29 -2.09 -4.22
CA VAL A 7 4.29 -0.63 -4.03
C VAL A 7 3.54 0.03 -5.19
N ILE A 8 2.57 0.87 -4.87
CA ILE A 8 1.87 1.75 -5.81
C ILE A 8 2.49 3.14 -5.66
N GLY A 9 3.16 3.60 -6.72
CA GLY A 9 3.91 4.85 -6.78
C GLY A 9 5.43 4.63 -6.67
N TYR A 10 6.17 5.20 -7.60
CA TYR A 10 7.63 5.20 -7.66
C TYR A 10 8.19 6.63 -7.71
N GLY A 11 7.57 7.51 -6.93
CA GLY A 11 8.16 8.79 -6.55
C GLY A 11 9.28 8.63 -5.52
N SER A 12 9.69 9.73 -4.89
CA SER A 12 10.76 9.73 -3.88
C SER A 12 10.51 8.75 -2.73
N ILE A 13 9.26 8.63 -2.25
CA ILE A 13 8.89 7.72 -1.14
C ILE A 13 8.95 6.26 -1.59
N GLY A 14 8.36 5.93 -2.75
CA GLY A 14 8.38 4.57 -3.29
C GLY A 14 9.80 4.07 -3.50
N LYS A 15 10.68 4.93 -4.05
CA LYS A 15 12.12 4.63 -4.21
C LYS A 15 12.79 4.32 -2.88
N GLU A 16 12.54 5.12 -1.83
CA GLU A 16 13.13 4.88 -0.51
C GLU A 16 12.61 3.59 0.14
N ILE A 17 11.32 3.28 0.00
CA ILE A 17 10.74 2.01 0.50
C ILE A 17 11.43 0.82 -0.16
N ILE A 18 11.58 0.85 -1.49
CA ILE A 18 12.22 -0.22 -2.25
C ILE A 18 13.69 -0.34 -1.87
N ALA A 19 14.40 0.78 -1.74
CA ALA A 19 15.80 0.81 -1.31
C ALA A 19 15.97 0.26 0.13
N SER A 20 15.09 0.63 1.07
CA SER A 20 15.10 0.14 2.46
C SER A 20 14.84 -1.37 2.52
N ALA A 21 13.89 -1.88 1.73
CA ALA A 21 13.63 -3.31 1.62
C ALA A 21 14.86 -4.08 1.10
N ARG A 22 15.57 -3.53 0.10
CA ARG A 22 16.82 -4.13 -0.43
C ARG A 22 17.96 -4.12 0.58
N ARG A 23 18.02 -3.10 1.45
CA ARG A 23 18.96 -3.04 2.58
C ARG A 23 18.58 -3.98 3.73
N HIS A 24 17.51 -4.78 3.58
CA HIS A 24 16.99 -5.70 4.60
C HIS A 24 16.57 -4.99 5.90
N GLU A 25 16.24 -3.69 5.82
CA GLU A 25 15.79 -2.89 6.96
C GLU A 25 14.34 -3.20 7.35
N ILE A 26 13.59 -3.87 6.48
CA ILE A 26 12.19 -4.27 6.69
C ILE A 26 12.16 -5.79 6.90
N PRO A 27 12.15 -6.27 8.15
CA PRO A 27 12.18 -7.71 8.43
C PRO A 27 10.87 -8.37 7.97
N ASN A 28 10.97 -9.59 7.43
CA ASN A 28 9.84 -10.42 7.00
C ASN A 28 8.97 -9.82 5.88
N ALA A 29 9.50 -8.91 5.06
CA ALA A 29 8.79 -8.37 3.90
C ALA A 29 9.69 -8.38 2.67
N ARG A 30 9.12 -8.72 1.52
CA ARG A 30 9.80 -8.69 0.23
C ARG A 30 8.94 -7.94 -0.79
N ILE A 31 9.53 -6.92 -1.40
CA ILE A 31 8.90 -6.23 -2.53
C ILE A 31 8.98 -7.16 -3.75
N VAL A 32 7.84 -7.43 -4.39
CA VAL A 32 7.74 -8.31 -5.57
C VAL A 32 7.11 -7.62 -6.77
N ALA A 33 6.48 -6.47 -6.55
CA ALA A 33 5.90 -5.68 -7.63
C ALA A 33 5.94 -4.19 -7.33
N VAL A 34 6.03 -3.40 -8.39
CA VAL A 34 5.88 -1.94 -8.35
C VAL A 34 4.96 -1.53 -9.49
N PHE A 35 3.97 -0.71 -9.17
CA PHE A 35 3.06 -0.12 -10.14
C PHE A 35 3.16 1.41 -10.10
N ASP A 36 3.30 2.05 -11.26
CA ASP A 36 3.22 3.51 -11.41
C ASP A 36 2.66 3.89 -12.79
N LYS A 37 1.67 4.79 -12.84
CA LYS A 37 1.08 5.29 -14.10
C LYS A 37 2.11 5.99 -14.99
N ALA A 38 3.11 6.64 -14.40
CA ALA A 38 4.15 7.34 -15.14
C ALA A 38 5.19 6.34 -15.65
N SER A 39 5.06 5.96 -16.92
CA SER A 39 5.92 5.02 -17.65
C SER A 39 7.42 5.36 -17.65
N GLN A 40 7.81 6.57 -17.24
CA GLN A 40 9.22 7.01 -17.09
C GLN A 40 9.99 6.23 -16.01
N VAL A 41 9.27 5.58 -15.10
CA VAL A 41 9.82 4.76 -13.99
C VAL A 41 10.39 3.43 -14.48
N ILE A 42 9.79 2.85 -15.53
CA ILE A 42 10.11 1.50 -16.01
C ILE A 42 11.45 1.46 -16.78
N ASN A 43 11.88 2.61 -17.32
CA ASN A 43 13.14 2.72 -18.08
C ASN A 43 14.34 3.22 -17.25
N SER A 44 14.13 3.61 -15.98
CA SER A 44 15.23 4.02 -15.09
C SER A 44 15.74 2.83 -14.29
N VAL A 45 16.67 2.13 -14.91
CA VAL A 45 17.39 0.94 -14.44
C VAL A 45 17.95 1.11 -13.02
N GLU A 46 17.18 0.69 -12.03
CA GLU A 46 17.69 0.16 -10.75
C GLU A 46 17.00 -1.16 -10.36
N ILE A 47 16.05 -1.65 -11.17
CA ILE A 47 15.23 -2.85 -10.90
C ILE A 47 15.60 -4.05 -11.79
N GLU A 48 16.43 -3.85 -12.83
CA GLU A 48 16.77 -4.89 -13.83
C GLU A 48 17.38 -6.18 -13.27
N ASN A 49 17.92 -6.19 -12.05
CA ASN A 49 18.49 -7.37 -11.40
C ASN A 49 17.68 -7.89 -10.20
N SER A 50 16.38 -7.56 -10.12
CA SER A 50 15.54 -7.99 -8.99
C SER A 50 14.30 -8.75 -9.46
N ASP A 51 13.86 -9.73 -8.67
CA ASP A 51 12.61 -10.50 -8.82
C ASP A 51 11.33 -9.63 -8.62
N VAL A 52 11.38 -8.37 -9.05
CA VAL A 52 10.35 -7.35 -8.90
C VAL A 52 9.72 -7.07 -10.26
N HIS A 53 8.42 -7.33 -10.36
CA HIS A 53 7.65 -7.08 -11.57
C HIS A 53 7.20 -5.61 -11.65
N LEU A 54 7.36 -5.00 -12.81
CA LEU A 54 6.98 -3.61 -13.05
C LEU A 54 5.71 -3.54 -13.87
N PHE A 55 4.79 -2.67 -13.48
CA PHE A 55 3.52 -2.45 -14.17
C PHE A 55 3.27 -0.96 -14.35
N SER A 56 2.84 -0.55 -15.55
CA SER A 56 2.35 0.81 -15.83
C SER A 56 0.84 0.90 -16.02
N ASP A 57 0.19 -0.26 -16.23
CA ASP A 57 -1.25 -0.37 -16.35
C ASP A 57 -1.82 -1.08 -15.11
N PHE A 58 -2.86 -0.51 -14.51
CA PHE A 58 -3.41 -1.05 -13.28
C PHE A 58 -4.20 -2.34 -13.53
N ASP A 59 -4.90 -2.45 -14.66
CA ASP A 59 -5.68 -3.64 -14.97
C ASP A 59 -4.76 -4.82 -15.30
N GLU A 60 -3.63 -4.57 -15.98
CA GLU A 60 -2.55 -5.55 -16.14
C GLU A 60 -1.98 -5.98 -14.78
N PHE A 61 -1.67 -5.01 -13.92
CA PHE A 61 -1.18 -5.29 -12.57
C PHE A 61 -2.17 -6.16 -11.79
N TYR A 62 -3.43 -5.73 -11.70
CA TYR A 62 -4.48 -6.37 -10.91
C TYR A 62 -4.78 -7.81 -11.38
N ASN A 63 -4.76 -8.05 -12.69
CA ASN A 63 -5.04 -9.37 -13.26
C ASN A 63 -3.80 -10.29 -13.32
N SER A 64 -2.62 -9.80 -12.90
CA SER A 64 -1.39 -10.59 -12.93
C SER A 64 -1.33 -11.69 -11.86
N GLN A 65 -0.63 -12.78 -12.16
CA GLN A 65 -0.31 -13.82 -11.16
C GLN A 65 0.50 -13.25 -9.99
N THR A 66 1.32 -12.23 -10.25
CA THR A 66 2.09 -11.52 -9.23
C THR A 66 1.15 -10.90 -8.20
N TYR A 67 0.10 -10.21 -8.67
CA TYR A 67 -0.90 -9.59 -7.80
C TYR A 67 -1.63 -10.62 -6.95
N SER A 68 -2.07 -11.74 -7.52
CA SER A 68 -2.77 -12.80 -6.78
C SER A 68 -1.95 -13.33 -5.60
N ASN A 69 -0.63 -13.34 -5.72
CA ASN A 69 0.30 -13.83 -4.70
C ASN A 69 0.71 -12.77 -3.66
N LEU A 70 0.24 -11.53 -3.75
CA LEU A 70 0.54 -10.49 -2.78
C LEU A 70 -0.17 -10.73 -1.44
N ASP A 71 0.46 -10.26 -0.36
CA ASP A 71 -0.17 -10.13 0.95
C ASP A 71 -0.59 -8.68 1.24
N ILE A 72 0.29 -7.73 0.90
CA ILE A 72 0.19 -6.33 1.31
C ILE A 72 0.47 -5.43 0.11
N ILE A 73 -0.26 -4.31 0.02
CA ILE A 73 0.01 -3.23 -0.93
C ILE A 73 0.31 -1.96 -0.15
N ILE A 74 1.39 -1.27 -0.52
CA ILE A 74 1.75 0.05 0.00
C ILE A 74 1.43 1.10 -1.06
N GLU A 75 0.51 2.00 -0.75
CA GLU A 75 0.22 3.16 -1.58
C GLU A 75 1.05 4.36 -1.13
N CYS A 76 1.77 4.97 -2.07
CA CYS A 76 2.55 6.20 -1.89
C CYS A 76 2.53 7.10 -3.14
N ALA A 77 1.49 7.00 -3.96
CA ALA A 77 1.36 7.68 -5.24
C ALA A 77 0.59 9.00 -5.11
N SER A 78 -0.70 8.93 -4.75
CA SER A 78 -1.56 10.12 -4.63
C SER A 78 -2.89 9.76 -3.96
N LYS A 79 -3.60 10.79 -3.48
CA LYS A 79 -4.96 10.63 -2.93
C LYS A 79 -5.93 10.04 -3.95
N ASP A 80 -5.75 10.36 -5.22
CA ASP A 80 -6.59 9.85 -6.30
C ASP A 80 -6.30 8.37 -6.58
N ALA A 81 -5.04 7.95 -6.50
CA ALA A 81 -4.68 6.53 -6.60
C ALA A 81 -5.32 5.69 -5.48
N VAL A 82 -5.39 6.22 -4.25
CA VAL A 82 -6.11 5.57 -3.15
C VAL A 82 -7.59 5.40 -3.51
N ARG A 83 -8.25 6.47 -3.98
CA ARG A 83 -9.68 6.42 -4.33
C ARG A 83 -9.96 5.45 -5.48
N GLU A 84 -9.10 5.45 -6.49
CA GLU A 84 -9.23 4.63 -7.69
C GLU A 84 -9.00 3.14 -7.40
N TYR A 85 -8.03 2.80 -6.55
CA TYR A 85 -7.58 1.41 -6.37
C TYR A 85 -7.94 0.79 -5.03
N GLY A 86 -8.14 1.61 -3.99
CA GLY A 86 -8.27 1.14 -2.61
C GLY A 86 -9.37 0.10 -2.43
N LYS A 87 -10.56 0.32 -3.00
CA LYS A 87 -11.68 -0.63 -2.91
C LYS A 87 -11.34 -1.97 -3.56
N LYS A 88 -10.86 -1.95 -4.82
CA LYS A 88 -10.44 -3.17 -5.55
C LYS A 88 -9.39 -3.96 -4.76
N ILE A 89 -8.44 -3.27 -4.14
CA ILE A 89 -7.39 -3.89 -3.33
C ILE A 89 -7.98 -4.61 -2.12
N ILE A 90 -8.86 -3.94 -1.37
CA ILE A 90 -9.51 -4.50 -0.18
C ILE A 90 -10.43 -5.68 -0.55
N GLU A 91 -11.21 -5.56 -1.62
CA GLU A 91 -12.06 -6.63 -2.16
C GLU A 91 -11.25 -7.86 -2.59
N SER A 92 -10.03 -7.66 -3.09
CA SER A 92 -9.10 -8.73 -3.43
C SER A 92 -8.41 -9.39 -2.22
N LYS A 93 -8.87 -9.07 -1.00
CA LYS A 93 -8.40 -9.61 0.28
C LYS A 93 -6.91 -9.33 0.56
N LYS A 94 -6.44 -8.15 0.18
CA LYS A 94 -5.08 -7.66 0.48
C LYS A 94 -5.13 -6.60 1.56
N ASP A 95 -4.13 -6.60 2.42
CA ASP A 95 -3.96 -5.49 3.35
C ASP A 95 -3.42 -4.27 2.58
N LEU A 96 -3.87 -3.08 2.98
CA LEU A 96 -3.52 -1.82 2.32
C LEU A 96 -2.87 -0.87 3.32
N ILE A 97 -1.62 -0.49 3.05
CA ILE A 97 -0.94 0.61 3.74
C ILE A 97 -1.14 1.88 2.91
N VAL A 98 -1.67 2.94 3.51
CA VAL A 98 -1.96 4.21 2.83
C VAL A 98 -1.08 5.32 3.38
N LEU A 99 -0.21 5.89 2.55
CA LEU A 99 0.57 7.08 2.88
C LEU A 99 -0.15 8.36 2.46
N SER A 100 -0.96 8.32 1.40
CA SER A 100 -1.74 9.48 0.93
C SER A 100 -3.04 9.69 1.72
N VAL A 101 -2.93 9.85 3.05
CA VAL A 101 -4.09 9.87 3.99
C VAL A 101 -5.15 10.93 3.69
N GLY A 102 -4.81 11.97 2.93
CA GLY A 102 -5.80 12.95 2.48
C GLY A 102 -6.88 12.38 1.56
N ALA A 103 -6.76 11.12 1.11
CA ALA A 103 -7.88 10.40 0.50
C ALA A 103 -9.05 10.21 1.47
N PHE A 104 -8.79 10.11 2.77
CA PHE A 104 -9.77 9.89 3.83
C PHE A 104 -10.44 11.16 4.35
N SER A 105 -10.20 12.32 3.74
CA SER A 105 -10.96 13.54 4.05
C SER A 105 -12.44 13.43 3.63
N ASP A 106 -12.70 12.57 2.65
CA ASP A 106 -14.04 12.16 2.25
C ASP A 106 -14.53 11.07 3.21
N LYS A 107 -15.54 11.44 4.02
CA LYS A 107 -16.08 10.57 5.07
C LYS A 107 -16.88 9.40 4.51
N GLU A 108 -17.53 9.58 3.36
CA GLU A 108 -18.33 8.54 2.70
C GLU A 108 -17.41 7.47 2.15
N TYR A 109 -16.36 7.89 1.44
CA TYR A 109 -15.32 6.99 0.95
C TYR A 109 -14.62 6.24 2.11
N LEU A 110 -14.27 6.94 3.19
CA LEU A 110 -13.64 6.32 4.36
C LEU A 110 -14.55 5.25 4.99
N SER A 111 -15.83 5.57 5.21
CA SER A 111 -16.79 4.63 5.79
C SER A 111 -16.94 3.39 4.93
N GLU A 112 -17.13 3.56 3.62
CA GLU A 112 -17.29 2.45 2.69
C GLU A 112 -16.04 1.55 2.65
N LEU A 113 -14.85 2.15 2.66
CA LEU A 113 -13.60 1.39 2.66
C LEU A 113 -13.42 0.61 3.97
N GLN A 114 -13.84 1.17 5.11
CA GLN A 114 -13.85 0.49 6.41
C GLN A 114 -14.82 -0.70 6.41
N ASP A 115 -16.03 -0.53 5.88
CA ASP A 115 -17.02 -1.60 5.77
C ASP A 115 -16.51 -2.75 4.89
N LEU A 116 -15.91 -2.42 3.74
CA LEU A 116 -15.27 -3.41 2.86
C LEU A 116 -14.12 -4.14 3.56
N SER A 117 -13.30 -3.43 4.34
CA SER A 117 -12.18 -4.01 5.10
C SER A 117 -12.69 -5.00 6.16
N ASN A 118 -13.77 -4.64 6.86
CA ASN A 118 -14.40 -5.50 7.84
C ASN A 118 -14.99 -6.76 7.19
N LEU A 119 -15.72 -6.60 6.09
CA LEU A 119 -16.35 -7.70 5.36
C LEU A 119 -15.31 -8.70 4.82
N ASN A 120 -14.20 -8.19 4.29
CA ASN A 120 -13.14 -9.01 3.70
C ASN A 120 -12.08 -9.49 4.69
N ASN A 121 -12.20 -9.11 5.97
CA ASN A 121 -11.21 -9.38 7.02
C ASN A 121 -9.78 -8.94 6.64
N THR A 122 -9.67 -7.81 5.96
CA THR A 122 -8.40 -7.14 5.63
C THR A 122 -8.17 -5.97 6.57
N ARG A 123 -6.99 -5.37 6.46
CA ARG A 123 -6.58 -4.24 7.28
C ARG A 123 -6.19 -3.05 6.40
N ILE A 124 -6.68 -1.87 6.78
CA ILE A 124 -6.20 -0.59 6.29
C ILE A 124 -5.28 -0.01 7.36
N LEU A 125 -4.03 0.21 6.98
CA LEU A 125 -2.94 0.61 7.86
C LEU A 125 -2.49 2.01 7.49
N ILE A 126 -2.53 2.93 8.46
CA ILE A 126 -2.02 4.29 8.27
C ILE A 126 -0.74 4.45 9.10
N PRO A 127 0.41 4.72 8.46
CA PRO A 127 1.62 5.06 9.18
C PRO A 127 1.46 6.38 9.96
N THR A 128 1.94 6.43 11.21
CA THR A 128 1.86 7.67 12.04
C THR A 128 2.43 8.90 11.35
N GLY A 129 3.50 8.74 10.56
CA GLY A 129 4.09 9.81 9.78
C GLY A 129 3.18 10.42 8.73
N ALA A 130 2.20 9.67 8.22
CA ALA A 130 1.26 10.15 7.23
C ALA A 130 0.15 11.03 7.86
N ILE A 131 -0.24 10.75 9.11
CA ILE A 131 -1.30 11.47 9.83
C ILE A 131 -0.90 12.91 10.14
N ALA A 132 0.38 13.16 10.42
CA ALA A 132 0.87 14.47 10.86
C ALA A 132 1.06 15.50 9.73
N GLY A 133 0.84 15.13 8.46
CA GLY A 133 1.06 16.03 7.32
C GLY A 133 2.52 16.49 7.15
N LEU A 134 3.45 15.88 7.88
CA LEU A 134 4.88 16.18 7.86
C LEU A 134 5.59 15.24 6.89
N ASP A 135 6.27 15.83 5.92
CA ASP A 135 7.15 15.24 4.90
C ASP A 135 7.54 13.77 5.11
N SER A 136 6.98 12.92 4.26
CA SER A 136 6.99 11.46 4.23
C SER A 136 8.37 10.77 4.15
N ILE A 137 9.49 11.50 4.26
CA ILE A 137 10.84 10.95 4.10
C ILE A 137 11.48 10.53 5.43
N ARG A 138 11.18 11.21 6.54
CA ARG A 138 11.78 10.88 7.86
C ARG A 138 11.03 9.77 8.60
N SER A 139 9.76 9.60 8.31
CA SER A 139 8.91 8.66 9.02
C SER A 139 9.19 7.20 8.65
N VAL A 140 9.67 6.93 7.42
CA VAL A 140 9.98 5.55 6.95
C VAL A 140 10.96 4.83 7.90
N LYS A 141 11.84 5.59 8.57
CA LYS A 141 12.83 5.05 9.51
C LYS A 141 12.25 4.61 10.87
N ASN A 142 11.06 5.08 11.26
CA ASN A 142 10.44 4.81 12.56
C ASN A 142 8.95 4.36 12.45
N ILE A 143 8.49 3.95 11.28
CA ILE A 143 7.09 3.58 11.03
C ILE A 143 6.82 2.14 11.53
N TRP A 144 6.48 2.00 12.81
CA TRP A 144 5.83 0.77 13.30
C TRP A 144 4.66 1.04 14.25
N THR A 145 4.23 2.30 14.38
CA THR A 145 2.92 2.58 14.95
C THR A 145 1.93 2.67 13.81
N VAL A 146 1.08 1.66 13.73
CA VAL A 146 0.06 1.53 12.69
C VAL A 146 -1.29 1.84 13.31
N CYS A 147 -1.97 2.88 12.81
CA CYS A 147 -3.37 3.06 13.12
C CYS A 147 -4.15 2.05 12.28
N LEU A 148 -4.68 1.02 12.94
CA LEU A 148 -5.64 0.10 12.33
C LEU A 148 -6.98 0.83 12.26
N LEU A 149 -7.41 1.16 11.05
CA LEU A 149 -8.81 1.52 10.82
C LEU A 149 -9.62 0.23 10.82
N ARG A 150 -9.84 -0.34 12.00
CA ARG A 150 -10.77 -1.45 12.20
C ARG A 150 -11.83 -0.99 13.18
N GLN A 151 -13.05 -0.79 12.71
CA GLN A 151 -14.16 -0.57 13.60
C GLN A 151 -14.43 -1.89 14.32
N GLN A 152 -14.07 -2.00 15.61
CA GLN A 152 -14.49 -3.13 16.41
C GLN A 152 -15.99 -2.98 16.65
N SER A 153 -16.80 -3.81 16.02
CA SER A 153 -18.17 -4.05 16.46
C SER A 153 -18.09 -4.70 17.85
N ILE A 154 -18.48 -3.93 18.86
CA ILE A 154 -18.67 -4.43 20.23
C ILE A 154 -19.72 -5.55 20.14
N PRO A 155 -19.45 -6.79 20.56
CA PRO A 155 -20.48 -7.81 20.60
C PRO A 155 -21.55 -7.34 21.59
N ASN A 156 -22.78 -7.12 21.09
CA ASN A 156 -23.94 -6.95 21.94
C ASN A 156 -24.11 -8.25 22.75
N HIS A 157 -23.69 -8.21 24.02
CA HIS A 157 -24.11 -9.19 25.00
C HIS A 157 -25.59 -8.92 25.31
N LEU A 158 -26.46 -9.78 24.76
CA LEU A 158 -27.80 -10.03 25.28
C LEU A 158 -27.72 -10.71 26.65
#